data_AF-A0A539EQL9-F1
#
_entry.id   AF-A0A539EQL9-F1
#
_cell.length_a   1.000
_cell.length_b   1.000
_cell.length_c   1.000
_cell.angle_alpha   90.00
_cell.angle_beta   90.00
_cell.angle_gamma   90.00
#
_symmetry.space_group_name_H-M   'P 1'
#
loop_
_entity.id
_entity.type
_entity.pdbx_description
1 polymer ?
#
loop_
_entity_poly.entity_id
_entity_poly.type
_entity_poly.pdbx_seq_one_letter_code
_entity_poly.pdbx_strand_id
1 'polypeptide(L)'
;MKNRLAVAAFSVILAAACRPSPPAEPVAAKFDLQQLQARFYMDLGQDSVDASAYPAKAREGYDVFVKVCSQCHTLARPLNAPEATRADWEKHVRRMHEKTLVYGWWTDFGKKDAEKILDFLEHDSKIRKLDDAAGFAAQTERLKALLKEVEAERSRLQLEEGRRDVKPSAPYVGAKP
;
A
#
# COMPACT_ATOMS: atom_id res chain seq x y z
N MET A 1 -72.31 1.80 -53.42
CA MET A 1 -71.70 2.62 -52.35
C MET A 1 -71.91 1.94 -51.01
N LYS A 2 -70.82 1.53 -50.33
CA LYS A 2 -70.65 1.42 -48.86
C LYS A 2 -69.28 0.77 -48.58
N ASN A 3 -68.23 1.59 -48.58
CA ASN A 3 -66.92 1.22 -48.05
C ASN A 3 -67.01 1.13 -46.53
N ARG A 4 -66.52 0.04 -45.94
CA ARG A 4 -66.26 -0.04 -44.50
C ARG A 4 -64.75 -0.08 -44.30
N LEU A 5 -64.17 1.04 -43.89
CA LEU A 5 -62.82 1.08 -43.33
C LEU A 5 -62.90 0.50 -41.91
N ALA A 6 -62.15 -0.56 -41.65
CA ALA A 6 -61.85 -1.01 -40.29
C ALA A 6 -60.58 -0.29 -39.83
N VAL A 7 -60.70 0.56 -38.81
CA VAL A 7 -59.54 1.18 -38.15
C VAL A 7 -59.05 0.20 -37.09
N ALA A 8 -57.90 -0.43 -37.34
CA ALA A 8 -57.20 -1.23 -36.34
C ALA A 8 -56.39 -0.29 -35.44
N ALA A 9 -56.81 -0.13 -34.18
CA ALA A 9 -56.04 0.59 -33.18
C ALA A 9 -54.84 -0.28 -32.74
N PHE A 10 -53.65 0.03 -33.26
CA PHE A 10 -52.40 -0.54 -32.76
C PHE A 10 -52.01 0.17 -31.47
N SER A 11 -52.31 -0.44 -30.33
CA SER A 11 -51.73 -0.02 -29.05
C SER A 11 -50.23 -0.33 -29.07
N VAL A 12 -49.41 0.70 -29.25
CA VAL A 12 -47.96 0.62 -29.04
C VAL A 12 -47.73 0.50 -27.54
N ILE A 13 -47.55 -0.73 -27.06
CA ILE A 13 -47.05 -0.99 -25.71
C ILE A 13 -45.55 -0.66 -25.74
N LEU A 14 -45.19 0.52 -25.23
CA LEU A 14 -43.80 0.87 -24.92
C LEU A 14 -43.34 -0.05 -23.78
N ALA A 15 -42.77 -1.20 -24.12
CA ALA A 15 -42.05 -2.01 -23.16
C ALA A 15 -40.79 -1.23 -22.76
N ALA A 16 -40.85 -0.51 -21.63
CA ALA A 16 -39.69 0.06 -20.98
C ALA A 16 -38.79 -1.10 -20.55
N ALA A 17 -37.86 -1.50 -21.42
CA ALA A 17 -36.84 -2.46 -21.09
C ALA A 17 -35.95 -1.83 -20.02
N CYS A 18 -36.13 -2.24 -18.76
CA CYS A 18 -35.17 -1.99 -17.69
C CYS A 18 -33.86 -2.69 -18.07
N ARG A 19 -33.00 -2.00 -18.83
CA ARG A 19 -31.61 -2.42 -18.98
C ARG A 19 -30.94 -2.21 -17.62
N PRO A 20 -30.31 -3.23 -17.02
CA PRO A 20 -29.49 -2.99 -15.85
C PRO A 20 -28.41 -1.98 -16.23
N SER A 21 -28.23 -0.94 -15.41
CA SER A 21 -27.12 -0.02 -15.59
C SER A 21 -25.82 -0.82 -15.60
N PRO A 22 -24.85 -0.46 -16.47
CA PRO A 22 -23.54 -1.08 -16.41
C PRO A 22 -22.97 -0.91 -14.99
N PRO A 23 -22.16 -1.87 -14.51
CA PRO A 23 -21.47 -1.71 -13.23
C PRO A 23 -20.68 -0.40 -13.27
N ALA A 24 -20.75 0.37 -12.18
CA ALA A 24 -20.00 1.61 -12.06
C ALA A 24 -18.51 1.33 -12.30
N GLU A 25 -17.89 2.09 -13.19
CA GLU A 25 -16.45 1.97 -13.45
C GLU A 25 -15.65 2.18 -12.15
N PRO A 26 -14.55 1.45 -11.96
CA PRO A 26 -13.71 1.63 -10.78
C PRO A 26 -13.16 3.07 -10.77
N VAL A 27 -13.23 3.70 -9.60
CA VAL A 27 -12.58 4.99 -9.39
C VAL A 27 -11.09 4.82 -9.64
N ALA A 28 -10.53 5.59 -10.56
CA ALA A 28 -9.08 5.63 -10.76
C ALA A 28 -8.37 6.16 -9.51
N ALA A 29 -7.42 5.37 -8.99
CA ALA A 29 -6.58 5.75 -7.88
C ALA A 29 -5.36 6.56 -8.36
N LYS A 30 -4.95 7.59 -7.60
CA LYS A 30 -3.74 8.37 -7.86
C LYS A 30 -2.45 7.57 -7.60
N PHE A 31 -2.50 6.62 -6.68
CA PHE A 31 -1.35 5.81 -6.23
C PHE A 31 -1.56 4.34 -6.57
N ASP A 32 -0.46 3.60 -6.73
CA ASP A 32 -0.53 2.15 -6.91
C ASP A 32 -0.97 1.42 -5.63
N LEU A 33 -1.26 0.12 -5.76
CA LEU A 33 -1.75 -0.69 -4.63
C LEU A 33 -0.73 -0.79 -3.49
N GLN A 34 0.58 -0.86 -3.79
CA GLN A 34 1.62 -0.98 -2.78
C GLN A 34 1.72 0.31 -1.96
N GLN A 35 1.69 1.46 -2.63
CA GLN A 35 1.66 2.78 -2.01
C GLN A 35 0.42 2.94 -1.14
N LEU A 36 -0.76 2.57 -1.63
CA LEU A 36 -2.00 2.60 -0.83
C LEU A 36 -1.95 1.69 0.40
N GLN A 37 -1.17 0.61 0.37
CA GLN A 37 -0.98 -0.29 1.52
C GLN A 37 0.09 0.19 2.51
N ALA A 38 0.84 1.24 2.21
CA ALA A 38 1.88 1.77 3.10
C ALA A 38 1.32 2.14 4.47
N ARG A 39 1.96 1.63 5.54
CA ARG A 39 1.58 1.91 6.93
C ARG A 39 2.46 2.97 7.55
N PHE A 40 3.70 3.07 7.10
CA PHE A 40 4.67 4.05 7.56
C PHE A 40 5.26 4.80 6.37
N TYR A 41 5.77 6.01 6.61
CA TYR A 41 6.41 6.81 5.55
C TYR A 41 7.61 6.07 4.94
N MET A 42 8.29 5.25 5.75
CA MET A 42 9.42 4.43 5.35
C MET A 42 9.06 3.40 4.27
N ASP A 43 7.81 2.95 4.22
CA ASP A 43 7.33 1.95 3.25
C ASP A 43 7.28 2.52 1.82
N LEU A 44 7.33 3.85 1.67
CA LEU A 44 7.23 4.58 0.41
C LEU A 44 8.60 4.97 -0.18
N GLY A 45 9.70 4.64 0.49
CA GLY A 45 11.05 4.89 0.02
C GLY A 45 11.61 3.78 -0.87
N GLN A 46 12.89 3.90 -1.23
CA GLN A 46 13.58 2.84 -1.99
C GLN A 46 13.63 1.54 -1.19
N ASP A 47 13.43 0.41 -1.86
CA ASP A 47 13.44 -0.93 -1.29
C ASP A 47 14.71 -1.73 -1.64
N SER A 48 15.68 -1.08 -2.29
CA SER A 48 16.98 -1.66 -2.60
C SER A 48 18.08 -0.60 -2.51
N VAL A 49 19.32 -1.05 -2.41
CA VAL A 49 20.53 -0.22 -2.46
C VAL A 49 21.57 -0.92 -3.31
N ASP A 50 22.43 -0.15 -3.98
CA ASP A 50 23.60 -0.71 -4.65
C ASP A 50 24.71 -0.99 -3.62
N ALA A 51 24.84 -2.27 -3.24
CA ALA A 51 25.86 -2.73 -2.32
C ALA A 51 27.14 -3.22 -3.02
N SER A 52 27.27 -3.09 -4.34
CA SER A 52 28.40 -3.68 -5.10
C SER A 52 29.78 -3.22 -4.61
N ALA A 53 29.87 -1.94 -4.21
CA ALA A 53 31.06 -1.30 -3.67
C ALA A 53 31.28 -1.50 -2.16
N TYR A 54 30.35 -2.17 -1.46
CA TYR A 54 30.48 -2.35 -0.01
C TYR A 54 31.57 -3.39 0.32
N PRO A 55 32.15 -3.34 1.54
CA PRO A 55 33.03 -4.38 2.04
C PRO A 55 32.35 -5.75 2.01
N ALA A 56 33.12 -6.82 1.83
CA ALA A 56 32.60 -8.19 1.69
C ALA A 56 31.57 -8.58 2.77
N LYS A 57 31.85 -8.25 4.04
CA LYS A 57 30.92 -8.51 5.15
C LYS A 57 29.57 -7.81 5.00
N ALA A 58 29.56 -6.55 4.59
CA ALA A 58 28.33 -5.79 4.39
C ALA A 58 27.55 -6.27 3.15
N ARG A 59 28.25 -6.76 2.10
CA ARG A 59 27.59 -7.39 0.95
C ARG A 59 26.91 -8.70 1.31
N GLU A 60 27.62 -9.59 2.00
CA GLU A 60 27.01 -10.82 2.53
C GLU A 60 25.84 -10.50 3.49
N GLY A 61 25.99 -9.45 4.28
CA GLY A 61 24.93 -8.93 5.14
C GLY A 61 23.70 -8.46 4.36
N TYR A 62 23.91 -7.80 3.21
CA TYR A 62 22.82 -7.35 2.34
C TYR A 62 22.01 -8.52 1.77
N ASP A 63 22.69 -9.59 1.32
CA ASP A 63 22.01 -10.78 0.81
C ASP A 63 21.13 -11.44 1.88
N VAL A 64 21.64 -11.55 3.12
CA VAL A 64 20.87 -12.08 4.25
C VAL A 64 19.73 -11.14 4.63
N PHE A 65 19.98 -9.83 4.63
CA PHE A 65 18.97 -8.81 4.87
C PHE A 65 17.81 -8.90 3.87
N VAL A 66 18.09 -8.98 2.57
CA VAL A 66 17.07 -9.15 1.53
C VAL A 66 16.25 -10.40 1.80
N LYS A 67 16.91 -11.53 2.08
CA LYS A 67 16.24 -12.81 2.32
C LYS A 67 15.35 -12.82 3.56
N VAL A 68 15.80 -12.22 4.67
CA VAL A 68 15.11 -12.27 5.97
C VAL A 68 14.06 -11.15 6.08
N CYS A 69 14.45 -9.91 5.81
CA CYS A 69 13.59 -8.76 6.07
C CYS A 69 12.44 -8.60 5.05
N SER A 70 12.57 -9.14 3.84
CA SER A 70 11.50 -9.09 2.82
C SER A 70 10.32 -10.02 3.12
N GLN A 71 10.48 -10.97 4.05
CA GLN A 71 9.45 -11.97 4.34
C GLN A 71 8.22 -11.34 5.03
N CYS A 72 8.40 -10.16 5.62
CA CYS A 72 7.47 -9.58 6.58
C CYS A 72 6.85 -8.26 6.15
N HIS A 73 7.63 -7.51 5.38
CA HIS A 73 7.33 -6.16 4.93
C HIS A 73 8.27 -5.80 3.78
N THR A 74 8.03 -4.65 3.15
CA THR A 74 8.94 -4.14 2.13
C THR A 74 10.32 -3.86 2.73
N LEU A 75 11.38 -4.06 1.95
CA LEU A 75 12.74 -3.70 2.38
C LEU A 75 12.90 -2.19 2.55
N ALA A 76 12.01 -1.39 1.98
CA ALA A 76 11.98 0.05 2.18
C ALA A 76 11.85 0.42 3.66
N ARG A 77 11.09 -0.34 4.45
CA ARG A 77 10.88 -0.05 5.87
C ARG A 77 12.19 0.12 6.64
N PRO A 78 13.10 -0.88 6.70
CA PRO A 78 14.40 -0.71 7.34
C PRO A 78 15.34 0.24 6.57
N LEU A 79 15.35 0.26 5.23
CA LEU A 79 16.28 1.12 4.49
C LEU A 79 16.04 2.63 4.71
N ASN A 80 14.79 3.01 4.98
CA ASN A 80 14.37 4.40 5.19
C ASN A 80 14.06 4.73 6.66
N ALA A 81 14.36 3.80 7.58
CA ALA A 81 14.13 3.99 8.99
C ALA A 81 15.14 4.98 9.61
N PRO A 82 14.77 5.72 10.68
CA PRO A 82 15.68 6.68 11.31
C PRO A 82 16.87 6.03 12.03
N GLU A 83 16.84 4.72 12.26
CA GLU A 83 17.93 3.97 12.88
C GLU A 83 19.22 4.08 12.06
N ALA A 84 20.28 4.53 12.72
CA ALA A 84 21.56 4.77 12.06
C ALA A 84 22.73 4.04 12.72
N THR A 85 22.68 3.81 14.03
CA THR A 85 23.77 3.15 14.77
C THR A 85 23.49 1.67 14.97
N ARG A 86 24.55 0.88 15.17
CA ARG A 86 24.43 -0.54 15.51
C ARG A 86 23.54 -0.78 16.72
N ALA A 87 23.67 0.03 17.78
CA ALA A 87 22.85 -0.10 18.98
C ALA A 87 21.35 0.16 18.71
N ASP A 88 21.02 1.05 17.78
CA ASP A 88 19.64 1.29 17.36
C ASP A 88 19.08 0.09 16.59
N TRP A 89 19.91 -0.48 15.72
CA TRP A 89 19.57 -1.65 14.92
C TRP A 89 19.42 -2.93 15.74
N GLU A 90 20.32 -3.18 16.69
CA GLU A 90 20.24 -4.34 17.59
C GLU A 90 18.91 -4.41 18.33
N LYS A 91 18.39 -3.26 18.79
CA LYS A 91 17.07 -3.18 19.41
C LYS A 91 15.96 -3.59 18.45
N HIS A 92 16.04 -3.18 17.19
CA HIS A 92 15.02 -3.46 16.18
C HIS A 92 15.06 -4.90 15.66
N VAL A 93 16.24 -5.39 15.29
CA VAL A 93 16.44 -6.77 14.81
C VAL A 93 16.06 -7.77 15.90
N ARG A 94 16.40 -7.49 17.16
CA ARG A 94 15.97 -8.32 18.29
C ARG A 94 14.44 -8.35 18.44
N ARG A 95 13.77 -7.19 18.46
CA ARG A 95 12.29 -7.14 18.55
C ARG A 95 11.62 -7.83 17.36
N MET A 96 12.22 -7.75 16.17
CA MET A 96 11.74 -8.47 14.99
C MET A 96 11.81 -9.97 15.23
N HIS A 97 12.96 -10.49 15.65
CA HIS A 97 13.14 -11.90 15.98
C HIS A 97 12.16 -12.38 17.08
N GLU A 98 12.02 -11.64 18.18
CA GLU A 98 11.07 -11.95 19.25
C GLU A 98 9.63 -12.06 18.73
N LYS A 99 9.21 -11.15 17.84
CA LYS A 99 7.88 -11.22 17.22
C LYS A 99 7.71 -12.46 16.35
N THR A 100 8.73 -12.86 15.59
CA THR A 100 8.65 -14.08 14.78
C THR A 100 8.44 -15.32 15.64
N LEU A 101 9.08 -15.39 16.81
CA LEU A 101 8.89 -16.48 17.77
C LEU A 101 7.49 -16.45 18.40
N VAL A 102 7.01 -15.28 18.82
CA VAL A 102 5.69 -15.13 19.48
C VAL A 102 4.54 -15.47 18.54
N TYR A 103 4.59 -15.01 17.29
CA TYR A 103 3.52 -15.22 16.31
C TYR A 103 3.67 -16.53 15.53
N GLY A 104 4.68 -17.36 15.86
CA GLY A 104 4.91 -18.65 15.22
C GLY A 104 5.24 -18.54 13.73
N TRP A 105 5.93 -17.47 13.33
CA TRP A 105 6.25 -17.24 11.93
C TRP A 105 7.47 -18.04 11.49
N TRP A 106 7.42 -18.57 10.27
CA TRP A 106 8.44 -19.47 9.71
C TRP A 106 9.82 -18.81 9.48
N THR A 107 9.91 -17.51 9.73
CA THR A 107 11.11 -16.68 9.54
C THR A 107 11.97 -16.72 10.79
N ASP A 108 12.35 -17.92 11.23
CA ASP A 108 13.38 -18.07 12.26
C ASP A 108 14.74 -17.83 11.60
N PHE A 109 15.44 -16.78 12.04
CA PHE A 109 16.81 -16.50 11.63
C PHE A 109 17.70 -16.55 12.86
N GLY A 110 18.79 -17.30 12.76
CA GLY A 110 19.69 -17.52 13.88
C GLY A 110 20.55 -16.31 14.21
N LYS A 111 21.26 -16.35 15.34
CA LYS A 111 22.20 -15.29 15.78
C LYS A 111 23.19 -14.88 14.69
N LYS A 112 23.69 -15.83 13.88
CA LYS A 112 24.64 -15.53 12.79
C LYS A 112 24.02 -14.68 11.68
N ASP A 113 22.75 -14.90 11.36
CA ASP A 113 22.04 -14.10 10.36
C ASP A 113 21.74 -12.71 10.93
N ALA A 114 21.39 -12.62 12.22
CA ALA A 114 21.21 -11.34 12.91
C ALA A 114 22.50 -10.48 12.84
N GLU A 115 23.66 -11.06 13.14
CA GLU A 115 24.94 -10.37 13.06
C GLU A 115 25.24 -9.85 11.64
N LYS A 116 25.01 -10.68 10.61
CA LYS A 116 25.20 -10.28 9.22
C LYS A 116 24.27 -9.12 8.81
N ILE A 117 23.01 -9.17 9.24
CA ILE A 117 22.05 -8.08 9.00
C ILE A 117 22.53 -6.79 9.68
N LEU A 118 23.02 -6.88 10.92
CA LEU A 118 23.55 -5.72 11.65
C LEU A 118 24.79 -5.13 10.97
N ASP A 119 25.72 -5.96 10.48
CA ASP A 119 26.91 -5.52 9.75
C ASP A 119 26.54 -4.73 8.48
N PHE A 120 25.52 -5.18 7.74
CA PHE A 120 24.99 -4.44 6.60
C PHE A 120 24.34 -3.12 7.03
N LEU A 121 23.38 -3.17 7.96
CA LEU A 121 22.59 -2.01 8.37
C LEU A 121 23.45 -0.90 9.00
N GLU A 122 24.47 -1.26 9.76
CA GLU A 122 25.45 -0.30 10.31
C GLU A 122 26.25 0.38 9.19
N HIS A 123 26.76 -0.41 8.23
CA HIS A 123 27.57 0.12 7.14
C HIS A 123 26.76 1.02 6.19
N ASP A 124 25.59 0.55 5.77
CA ASP A 124 24.66 1.28 4.90
C ASP A 124 24.17 2.57 5.57
N SER A 125 23.79 2.50 6.86
CA SER A 125 23.37 3.69 7.61
C SER A 125 24.50 4.70 7.74
N LYS A 126 25.75 4.27 7.94
CA LYS A 126 26.89 5.18 7.98
C LYS A 126 26.97 6.01 6.70
N ILE A 127 26.95 5.36 5.54
CA ILE A 127 27.10 6.04 4.25
C ILE A 127 25.88 6.90 3.92
N ARG A 128 24.67 6.33 4.01
CA ARG A 128 23.46 7.00 3.48
C ARG A 128 22.77 7.91 4.48
N LYS A 129 23.00 7.74 5.79
CA LYS A 129 22.26 8.46 6.84
C LYS A 129 23.15 9.34 7.71
N LEU A 130 24.40 8.95 7.93
CA LEU A 130 25.33 9.72 8.75
C LEU A 130 26.22 10.62 7.88
N ASP A 131 26.86 10.05 6.85
CA ASP A 131 27.75 10.81 5.95
C ASP A 131 26.95 11.79 5.05
N ASP A 132 25.69 11.45 4.71
CA ASP A 132 24.71 12.34 4.05
C ASP A 132 23.46 12.59 4.92
N ALA A 133 23.68 13.09 6.15
CA ALA A 133 22.57 13.35 7.08
C ALA A 133 21.54 14.36 6.54
N ALA A 134 21.98 15.38 5.78
CA ALA A 134 21.09 16.38 5.21
C ALA A 134 20.21 15.78 4.10
N GLY A 135 20.78 14.99 3.19
CA GLY A 135 20.03 14.29 2.15
C GLY A 135 19.03 13.30 2.74
N PHE A 136 19.44 12.53 3.75
CA PHE A 136 18.54 11.61 4.45
C PHE A 136 17.37 12.34 5.15
N ALA A 137 17.64 13.46 5.81
CA ALA A 137 16.60 14.26 6.45
C ALA A 137 15.60 14.84 5.43
N ALA A 138 16.11 15.38 4.32
CA ALA A 138 15.26 15.90 3.24
C ALA A 138 14.37 14.80 2.62
N GLN A 139 14.95 13.62 2.37
CA GLN A 139 14.21 12.45 1.88
C GLN A 139 13.15 12.00 2.89
N THR A 140 13.47 12.01 4.19
CA THR A 140 12.52 11.67 5.26
C THR A 140 11.30 12.58 5.25
N GLU A 141 11.49 13.89 5.15
CA GLU A 141 10.37 14.85 5.09
C GLU A 141 9.55 14.69 3.81
N ARG A 142 10.18 14.40 2.67
CA ARG A 142 9.49 14.05 1.43
C ARG A 142 8.60 12.82 1.60
N LEU A 143 9.10 11.76 2.22
CA LEU A 143 8.33 10.53 2.45
C LEU A 143 7.15 10.75 3.41
N LYS A 144 7.33 11.57 4.44
CA LYS A 144 6.24 11.96 5.35
C LYS A 144 5.16 12.76 4.63
N ALA A 145 5.54 13.68 3.76
CA ALA A 145 4.58 14.43 2.95
C ALA A 145 3.81 13.50 1.99
N LEU A 146 4.52 12.59 1.32
CA LEU A 146 3.90 11.59 0.44
C LEU A 146 2.92 10.69 1.19
N LEU A 147 3.26 10.24 2.40
CA LEU A 147 2.34 9.43 3.21
C LEU A 147 1.01 10.18 3.48
N LYS A 148 1.05 11.48 3.77
CA LYS A 148 -0.16 12.28 3.97
C LYS A 148 -1.03 12.32 2.73
N GLU A 149 -0.43 12.43 1.54
CA GLU A 149 -1.17 12.36 0.29
C GLU A 149 -1.80 10.99 0.05
N VAL A 150 -1.08 9.91 0.35
CA VAL A 150 -1.57 8.54 0.25
C VAL A 150 -2.72 8.29 1.23
N GLU A 151 -2.66 8.82 2.45
CA GLU A 151 -3.74 8.77 3.44
C GLU A 151 -4.98 9.54 3.00
N ALA A 152 -4.79 10.73 2.42
CA ALA A 152 -5.88 11.51 1.84
C ALA A 152 -6.55 10.76 0.68
N GLU A 153 -5.76 10.14 -0.20
CA GLU A 153 -6.28 9.35 -1.31
C GLU A 153 -7.04 8.11 -0.84
N ARG A 154 -6.51 7.37 0.15
CA ARG A 154 -7.24 6.26 0.78
C ARG A 154 -8.59 6.70 1.32
N SER A 155 -8.63 7.85 2.01
CA SER A 155 -9.87 8.41 2.55
C SER A 155 -10.86 8.79 1.44
N ARG A 156 -10.37 9.38 0.34
CA ARG A 156 -11.19 9.70 -0.84
C ARG A 156 -11.81 8.44 -1.44
N LEU A 157 -11.00 7.41 -1.69
CA LEU A 157 -11.45 6.13 -2.26
C LEU A 157 -12.49 5.47 -1.36
N GLN A 158 -12.28 5.46 -0.03
CA GLN A 158 -13.24 4.91 0.93
C GLN A 158 -14.57 5.67 0.94
N LEU A 159 -14.55 7.01 0.86
CA LEU A 159 -15.77 7.82 0.78
C LEU A 159 -16.53 7.59 -0.53
N GLU A 160 -15.84 7.41 -1.64
CA GLU A 160 -16.46 7.13 -2.94
C GLU A 160 -17.00 5.70 -3.04
N GLU A 161 -16.34 4.73 -2.42
CA GLU A 161 -16.87 3.38 -2.24
C GLU A 161 -18.14 3.40 -1.37
N GLY A 162 -18.08 4.03 -0.19
CA GLY A 162 -19.25 4.19 0.66
C GLY A 162 -20.42 4.93 -0.02
N ARG A 163 -20.13 5.91 -0.89
CA ARG A 163 -21.16 6.58 -1.70
C ARG A 163 -21.80 5.64 -2.71
N ARG A 164 -21.04 4.71 -3.31
CA ARG A 164 -21.58 3.71 -4.25
C ARG A 164 -22.48 2.70 -3.54
N ASP A 165 -22.18 2.39 -2.28
CA ASP A 165 -22.98 1.45 -1.47
C ASP A 165 -24.31 2.05 -0.99
N VAL A 166 -24.41 3.38 -0.86
CA VAL A 166 -25.68 4.07 -0.56
C VAL A 166 -26.52 4.19 -1.83
N LYS A 167 -27.37 3.19 -2.08
CA LYS A 167 -28.40 3.25 -3.13
C LYS A 167 -29.42 4.35 -2.79
N PRO A 168 -29.79 5.26 -3.72
CA PRO A 168 -30.86 6.22 -3.47
C PRO A 168 -32.14 5.49 -3.09
N SER A 169 -32.74 5.81 -1.94
CA SER A 169 -34.07 5.32 -1.63
C SER A 169 -35.05 5.89 -2.65
N ALA A 170 -35.93 5.03 -3.19
CA ALA A 170 -37.02 5.52 -4.03
C ALA A 170 -37.83 6.55 -3.22
N PRO A 171 -38.21 7.70 -3.82
CA PRO A 171 -39.03 8.68 -3.12
C PRO A 171 -40.30 7.99 -2.62
N TYR A 172 -40.65 8.25 -1.36
CA TYR A 172 -41.83 7.70 -0.71
C TYR A 172 -43.08 8.15 -1.49
N VAL A 173 -43.59 7.25 -2.34
CA VAL A 173 -44.88 7.41 -3.01
C VAL A 173 -45.94 6.88 -2.05
N GLY A 174 -46.35 7.73 -1.11
CA GLY A 174 -47.32 7.37 -0.07
C GLY A 174 -48.50 6.59 -0.63
N ALA A 175 -48.89 5.51 0.06
CA ALA A 175 -50.08 4.77 -0.27
C ALA A 175 -51.28 5.73 -0.19
N LYS A 176 -51.95 5.97 -1.32
CA LYS A 176 -53.20 6.72 -1.33
C LYS A 176 -54.23 5.95 -0.49
N PRO A 177 -54.95 6.62 0.42
CA PRO A 177 -56.04 6.01 1.19
C PRO A 177 -57.21 5.61 0.28
#